data_AF-A0A377HRR7-F1
#
_entry.id   AF-A0A377HRR7-F1
#
_cell.length_a   1.000
_cell.length_b   1.000
_cell.length_c   1.000
_cell.angle_alpha   90.00
_cell.angle_beta   90.00
_cell.angle_gamma   90.00
#
_symmetry.space_group_name_H-M   'P 1'
#
loop_
_entity.id
_entity.type
_entity.pdbx_description
1 polymer ?
#
loop_
_entity_poly.entity_id
_entity_poly.type
_entity_poly.pdbx_seq_one_letter_code
_entity_poly.pdbx_strand_id
1 'polypeptide(L)'
;MPYTAPSQIAARQLAYFEGKHVLLAGELEDTFATELLGTAESVSIFTTNLAYANQMRRFDGIAVQFGEVYQALPHVDMVMLYWPKAKAEAEFLLAMLMAALGKGTEIVVVGENRSGVKSIEKIFAPYGKVTKFDSARRCSFYWGQCDNEPAPFSLDDWYKSYPLNVGEQSLTIRSLPGVFSHGELDEGTQLLLNTLPTLTGSVLDFGCGAGVIGAVIKQRYPETHITLVDISALAVASARETLRFNHLDGEVFASDVYSDINTPFNNIVSNPPFHAGLKTHYAATETFLSEAPAHLHPQGQLMIVANRFLRYPPFIESAFGHCHTPAKNHKFTIYHAVKNG
;
A
#
# COMPACT_ATOMS: atom_id res chain seq x y z
N MET A 1 16.89 -9.82 10.30
CA MET A 1 17.41 -9.37 8.98
C MET A 1 18.32 -8.18 9.20
N PRO A 2 19.30 -7.90 8.32
CA PRO A 2 20.04 -6.65 8.42
C PRO A 2 19.10 -5.47 8.23
N TYR A 3 19.32 -4.39 8.96
CA TYR A 3 18.57 -3.14 8.80
C TYR A 3 18.75 -2.55 7.39
N THR A 4 17.72 -1.87 6.91
CA THR A 4 17.75 -1.05 5.71
C THR A 4 18.73 0.12 5.85
N ALA A 5 19.11 0.74 4.73
CA ALA A 5 20.01 1.88 4.77
C ALA A 5 19.46 3.08 5.59
N PRO A 6 18.16 3.42 5.54
CA PRO A 6 17.56 4.41 6.45
C PRO A 6 17.64 4.03 7.94
N SER A 7 17.31 2.79 8.31
CA SER A 7 17.43 2.34 9.71
C SER A 7 18.88 2.33 10.19
N GLN A 8 19.82 1.97 9.32
CA GLN A 8 21.25 1.99 9.65
C GLN A 8 21.81 3.39 9.92
N ILE A 9 21.30 4.43 9.25
CA ILE A 9 21.70 5.81 9.57
C ILE A 9 21.05 6.27 10.88
N ALA A 10 19.80 5.87 11.14
CA ALA A 10 19.12 6.14 12.41
C ALA A 10 19.82 5.48 13.61
N ALA A 11 20.27 4.23 13.48
CA ALA A 11 21.01 3.50 14.51
C ALA A 11 22.33 4.19 14.94
N ARG A 12 22.90 5.06 14.08
CA ARG A 12 24.08 5.87 14.45
C ARG A 12 23.74 7.08 15.30
N GLN A 13 22.45 7.39 15.44
CA GLN A 13 21.90 8.59 16.06
C GLN A 13 20.95 8.23 17.21
N LEU A 14 21.16 7.09 17.89
CA LEU A 14 20.28 6.60 18.98
C LEU A 14 20.06 7.64 20.09
N ALA A 15 21.06 8.47 20.39
CA ALA A 15 20.97 9.52 21.41
C ALA A 15 19.82 10.52 21.17
N TYR A 16 19.35 10.70 19.94
CA TYR A 16 18.20 11.57 19.64
C TYR A 16 16.87 10.99 20.12
N PHE A 17 16.80 9.69 20.35
CA PHE A 17 15.60 8.99 20.78
C PHE A 17 15.57 8.77 22.30
N GLU A 18 16.62 9.16 23.03
CA GLU A 18 16.73 8.93 24.47
C GLU A 18 15.64 9.69 25.24
N GLY A 19 14.86 8.96 26.05
CA GLY A 19 13.76 9.51 26.85
C GLY A 19 12.55 9.99 26.03
N LYS A 20 12.49 9.67 24.73
CA LYS A 20 11.38 10.06 23.84
C LYS A 20 10.29 8.99 23.78
N HIS A 21 9.06 9.43 23.51
CA HIS A 21 7.94 8.58 23.15
C HIS A 21 7.80 8.59 21.63
N VAL A 22 8.45 7.62 20.98
CA VAL A 22 8.69 7.62 19.54
C VAL A 22 7.56 6.90 18.79
N LEU A 23 6.99 7.59 17.80
CA LEU A 23 6.12 7.00 16.78
C LEU A 23 6.89 6.80 15.48
N LEU A 24 7.00 5.56 15.00
CA LEU A 24 7.53 5.26 13.67
C LEU A 24 6.38 5.22 12.65
N ALA A 25 6.60 5.86 11.50
CA ALA A 25 5.63 5.89 10.41
C ALA A 25 6.30 5.96 9.03
N GLY A 26 5.54 5.73 7.96
CA GLY A 26 5.99 5.83 6.57
C GLY A 26 6.46 4.50 5.98
N GLU A 27 7.53 4.53 5.16
CA GLU A 27 8.06 3.35 4.46
C GLU A 27 8.90 2.45 5.38
N LEU A 28 8.20 1.67 6.20
CA LEU A 28 8.81 0.75 7.16
C LEU A 28 9.03 -0.63 6.54
N GLU A 29 10.28 -1.11 6.55
CA GLU A 29 10.66 -2.38 5.90
C GLU A 29 11.42 -3.35 6.81
N ASP A 30 11.84 -2.90 8.01
CA ASP A 30 12.62 -3.71 8.94
C ASP A 30 12.18 -3.54 10.40
N THR A 31 12.85 -4.24 11.30
CA THR A 31 12.51 -4.32 12.72
C THR A 31 13.26 -3.29 13.56
N PHE A 32 13.77 -2.18 13.01
CA PHE A 32 14.54 -1.20 13.79
C PHE A 32 13.78 -0.63 15.01
N ALA A 33 12.45 -0.61 14.97
CA ALA A 33 11.62 -0.28 16.13
C ALA A 33 11.98 -1.09 17.40
N THR A 34 12.43 -2.34 17.27
CA THR A 34 12.81 -3.17 18.41
C THR A 34 14.12 -2.72 19.07
N GLU A 35 15.01 -2.06 18.31
CA GLU A 35 16.24 -1.50 18.88
C GLU A 35 15.95 -0.23 19.68
N LEU A 36 14.98 0.56 19.24
CA LEU A 36 14.55 1.76 19.96
C LEU A 36 13.96 1.45 21.33
N LEU A 37 13.44 0.24 21.58
CA LEU A 37 12.99 -0.18 22.92
C LEU A 37 14.09 -0.11 23.99
N GLY A 38 15.36 -0.17 23.60
CA GLY A 38 16.49 -0.05 24.52
C GLY A 38 16.94 1.39 24.80
N THR A 39 16.34 2.40 24.14
CA THR A 39 16.77 3.80 24.21
C THR A 39 15.62 4.79 24.44
N ALA A 40 14.50 4.60 23.73
CA ALA A 40 13.30 5.39 23.87
C ALA A 40 12.50 4.99 25.11
N GLU A 41 11.73 5.93 25.66
CA GLU A 41 10.83 5.68 26.79
C GLU A 41 9.65 4.80 26.36
N SER A 42 9.15 5.01 25.14
CA SER A 42 8.18 4.12 24.53
C SER A 42 8.27 4.13 23.01
N VAL A 43 7.90 3.02 22.37
CA VAL A 43 7.90 2.89 20.92
C VAL A 43 6.50 2.51 20.43
N SER A 44 6.01 3.23 19.43
CA SER A 44 4.77 2.93 18.73
C SER A 44 4.97 2.99 17.23
N ILE A 45 4.09 2.33 16.49
CA ILE A 45 4.12 2.25 15.03
C ILE A 45 2.76 2.63 14.50
N PHE A 46 2.74 3.50 13.49
CA PHE A 46 1.61 3.67 12.60
C PHE A 46 2.03 3.24 11.19
N THR A 47 1.30 2.30 10.60
CA THR A 47 1.58 1.82 9.25
C THR A 47 0.32 1.64 8.44
N THR A 48 0.42 1.88 7.14
CA THR A 48 -0.63 1.59 6.17
C THR A 48 -0.47 0.21 5.55
N ASN A 49 0.54 -0.57 5.93
CA ASN A 49 0.85 -1.90 5.38
C ASN A 49 0.52 -3.01 6.38
N LEU A 50 -0.42 -3.89 6.04
CA LEU A 50 -0.90 -4.93 6.94
C LEU A 50 0.17 -5.99 7.26
N ALA A 51 1.01 -6.36 6.29
CA ALA A 51 2.06 -7.36 6.50
C ALA A 51 3.09 -6.85 7.51
N TYR A 52 3.49 -5.57 7.39
CA TYR A 52 4.37 -4.93 8.37
C TYR A 52 3.71 -4.83 9.74
N ALA A 53 2.44 -4.46 9.81
CA ALA A 53 1.69 -4.44 11.07
C ALA A 53 1.68 -5.81 11.75
N ASN A 54 1.36 -6.88 11.00
CA ASN A 54 1.31 -8.25 11.48
C ASN A 54 2.68 -8.78 11.91
N GLN A 55 3.75 -8.37 11.22
CA GLN A 55 5.12 -8.66 11.63
C GLN A 55 5.44 -7.99 12.97
N MET A 56 5.13 -6.70 13.11
CA MET A 56 5.54 -5.93 14.29
C MET A 56 4.69 -6.21 15.53
N ARG A 57 3.42 -6.63 15.37
CA ARG A 57 2.55 -7.09 16.47
C ARG A 57 3.09 -8.29 17.24
N ARG A 58 4.10 -8.99 16.70
CA ARG A 58 4.75 -10.14 17.37
C ARG A 58 5.80 -9.73 18.40
N PHE A 59 6.14 -8.45 18.48
CA PHE A 59 7.12 -7.93 19.42
C PHE A 59 6.40 -7.22 20.57
N ASP A 60 6.66 -7.67 21.79
CA ASP A 60 6.14 -7.05 23.00
C ASP A 60 6.70 -5.63 23.18
N GLY A 61 5.91 -4.75 23.82
CA GLY A 61 6.33 -3.38 24.11
C GLY A 61 6.21 -2.39 22.95
N ILE A 62 5.71 -2.82 21.79
CA ILE A 62 5.45 -1.95 20.63
C ILE A 62 3.96 -1.85 20.37
N ALA A 63 3.38 -0.66 20.55
CA ALA A 63 2.00 -0.40 20.17
C ALA A 63 1.89 -0.23 18.64
N VAL A 64 1.13 -1.08 17.95
CA VAL A 64 1.01 -1.06 16.48
C VAL A 64 -0.40 -0.67 16.04
N GLN A 65 -0.51 0.46 15.34
CA GLN A 65 -1.71 0.89 14.64
C GLN A 65 -1.58 0.65 13.14
N PHE A 66 -2.61 0.02 12.58
CA PHE A 66 -2.78 -0.17 11.14
C PHE A 66 -4.07 0.52 10.70
N GLY A 67 -4.01 1.34 9.65
CA GLY A 67 -5.16 2.02 9.11
C GLY A 67 -4.81 3.16 8.16
N GLU A 68 -5.85 3.79 7.61
CA GLU A 68 -5.77 4.95 6.73
C GLU A 68 -5.61 6.27 7.47
N VAL A 69 -5.97 6.31 8.76
CA VAL A 69 -5.88 7.48 9.64
C VAL A 69 -5.22 7.09 10.96
N TYR A 70 -4.20 7.84 11.36
CA TYR A 70 -3.54 7.68 12.65
C TYR A 70 -4.45 8.16 13.79
N GLN A 71 -4.57 7.36 14.85
CA GLN A 71 -5.26 7.74 16.08
C GLN A 71 -4.22 8.11 17.13
N ALA A 72 -4.21 9.37 17.57
CA ALA A 72 -3.20 9.88 18.50
C ALA A 72 -3.10 9.01 19.76
N LEU A 73 -1.88 8.53 20.05
CA LEU A 73 -1.57 7.86 21.30
C LEU A 73 -1.15 8.90 22.35
N PRO A 74 -1.42 8.67 23.64
CA PRO A 74 -0.91 9.51 24.71
C PRO A 74 0.62 9.62 24.66
N HIS A 75 1.12 10.80 25.03
CA HIS A 75 2.54 11.08 25.29
C HIS A 75 3.50 11.00 24.11
N VAL A 76 3.07 10.66 22.89
CA VAL A 76 3.94 10.70 21.70
C VAL A 76 4.47 12.12 21.50
N ASP A 77 5.78 12.28 21.60
CA ASP A 77 6.48 13.57 21.50
C ASP A 77 7.47 13.62 20.34
N MET A 78 7.74 12.48 19.68
CA MET A 78 8.61 12.39 18.52
C MET A 78 8.04 11.47 17.44
N VAL A 79 8.08 11.93 16.18
CA VAL A 79 7.81 11.11 15.00
C VAL A 79 9.12 10.76 14.30
N MET A 80 9.35 9.48 14.04
CA MET A 80 10.36 9.01 13.10
C MET A 80 9.70 8.62 11.78
N LEU A 81 9.73 9.53 10.81
CA LEU A 81 9.16 9.33 9.49
C LEU A 81 10.18 8.71 8.54
N TYR A 82 9.92 7.48 8.12
CA TYR A 82 10.60 6.85 7.00
C TYR A 82 10.00 7.40 5.71
N TRP A 83 10.82 8.11 4.94
CA TRP A 83 10.37 8.83 3.76
C TRP A 83 9.76 7.88 2.73
N PRO A 84 8.47 8.06 2.36
CA PRO A 84 7.82 7.22 1.36
C PRO A 84 8.38 7.47 -0.03
N LYS A 85 8.15 6.51 -0.93
CA LYS A 85 8.62 6.60 -2.33
C LYS A 85 7.98 7.78 -3.08
N ALA A 86 6.75 8.15 -2.74
CA ALA A 86 6.02 9.23 -3.38
C ALA A 86 5.96 10.50 -2.50
N LYS A 87 6.29 11.66 -3.09
CA LYS A 87 6.23 12.94 -2.38
C LYS A 87 4.83 13.28 -1.86
N ALA A 88 3.78 12.98 -2.63
CA ALA A 88 2.40 13.24 -2.22
C ALA A 88 1.99 12.41 -0.99
N GLU A 89 2.53 11.20 -0.85
CA GLU A 89 2.32 10.37 0.34
C GLU A 89 3.05 10.95 1.55
N ALA A 90 4.26 11.50 1.37
CA ALA A 90 4.96 12.21 2.44
C ALA A 90 4.17 13.44 2.92
N GLU A 91 3.60 14.22 2.00
CA GLU A 91 2.74 15.37 2.31
C GLU A 91 1.49 14.94 3.09
N PHE A 92 0.83 13.87 2.65
CA PHE A 92 -0.33 13.28 3.32
C PHE A 92 -0.01 12.83 4.75
N LEU A 93 1.04 12.03 4.91
CA LEU A 93 1.45 11.51 6.21
C LEU A 93 1.86 12.65 7.16
N LEU A 94 2.60 13.65 6.68
CA LEU A 94 2.99 14.80 7.50
C LEU A 94 1.78 15.62 7.95
N ALA A 95 0.84 15.91 7.06
CA ALA A 95 -0.38 16.63 7.41
C ALA A 95 -1.19 15.88 8.48
N MET A 96 -1.37 14.57 8.29
CA MET A 96 -2.09 13.74 9.26
C MET A 96 -1.39 13.66 10.62
N LEU A 97 -0.09 13.35 10.63
CA LEU A 97 0.66 13.14 11.86
C LEU A 97 0.85 14.43 12.64
N MET A 98 1.15 15.55 11.96
CA MET A 98 1.29 16.85 12.63
C MET A 98 -0.08 17.33 13.15
N ALA A 99 -1.17 17.19 12.40
CA ALA A 99 -2.51 17.53 12.90
C ALA A 99 -2.92 16.70 14.13
N ALA A 100 -2.50 15.43 14.20
CA ALA A 100 -2.83 14.55 15.32
C ALA A 100 -1.98 14.80 16.58
N LEU A 101 -0.70 15.16 16.41
CA LEU A 101 0.26 15.29 17.52
C LEU A 101 0.46 16.74 17.98
N GLY A 102 0.26 17.71 17.08
CA GLY A 102 0.24 19.13 17.36
C GLY A 102 1.62 19.78 17.48
N LYS A 103 1.60 21.03 17.96
CA LYS A 103 2.78 21.84 18.19
C LYS A 103 3.66 21.25 19.31
N GLY A 104 4.97 21.34 19.14
CA GLY A 104 5.99 20.87 20.07
C GLY A 104 6.51 19.46 19.76
N THR A 105 5.81 18.70 18.91
CA THR A 105 6.27 17.38 18.46
C THR A 105 7.57 17.49 17.67
N GLU A 106 8.56 16.70 18.07
CA GLU A 106 9.80 16.54 17.31
C GLU A 106 9.61 15.60 16.14
N ILE A 107 10.37 15.80 15.08
CA ILE A 107 10.36 14.92 13.92
C ILE A 107 11.79 14.58 13.50
N VAL A 108 12.02 13.28 13.31
CA VAL A 108 13.15 12.73 12.59
C VAL A 108 12.65 12.23 11.24
N VAL A 109 13.34 12.59 10.16
CA VAL A 109 13.03 12.07 8.82
C VAL A 109 14.24 11.36 8.24
N VAL A 110 14.06 10.10 7.89
CA VAL A 110 15.10 9.26 7.28
C VAL A 110 14.65 8.75 5.93
N GLY A 111 15.55 8.74 4.95
CA GLY A 111 15.20 8.24 3.62
C GLY A 111 16.33 8.31 2.63
N GLU A 112 16.18 7.61 1.52
CA GLU A 112 17.14 7.61 0.43
C GLU A 112 17.08 8.93 -0.37
N ASN A 113 18.24 9.46 -0.74
CA ASN A 113 18.36 10.70 -1.52
C ASN A 113 17.69 10.60 -2.89
N ARG A 114 17.70 9.41 -3.52
CA ARG A 114 17.06 9.18 -4.82
C ARG A 114 15.53 9.14 -4.74
N SER A 115 14.97 8.87 -3.56
CA SER A 115 13.53 8.89 -3.30
C SER A 115 13.01 10.31 -2.97
N GLY A 116 13.89 11.32 -3.04
CA GLY A 116 13.49 12.72 -2.92
C GLY A 116 13.36 13.24 -1.49
N VAL A 117 13.93 12.55 -0.49
CA VAL A 117 13.86 12.91 0.95
C VAL A 117 14.21 14.37 1.23
N LYS A 118 15.09 14.99 0.44
CA LYS A 118 15.47 16.41 0.56
C LYS A 118 14.28 17.37 0.48
N SER A 119 13.16 16.94 -0.13
CA SER A 119 11.95 17.73 -0.22
C SER A 119 11.32 18.01 1.15
N ILE A 120 11.71 17.28 2.21
CA ILE A 120 11.23 17.50 3.57
C ILE A 120 11.41 18.95 4.03
N GLU A 121 12.52 19.61 3.66
CA GLU A 121 12.76 21.01 4.03
C GLU A 121 11.66 21.95 3.55
N LYS A 122 11.13 21.70 2.34
CA LYS A 122 10.04 22.49 1.76
C LYS A 122 8.67 22.05 2.29
N ILE A 123 8.45 20.74 2.39
CA ILE A 123 7.15 20.18 2.80
C ILE A 123 6.87 20.47 4.27
N PHE A 124 7.90 20.50 5.11
CA PHE A 124 7.75 20.74 6.55
C PHE A 124 7.66 22.23 6.92
N ALA A 125 7.97 23.15 5.99
CA ALA A 125 7.99 24.59 6.23
C ALA A 125 6.71 25.17 6.88
N PRO A 126 5.48 24.68 6.60
CA PRO A 126 4.28 25.12 7.31
C PRO A 126 4.30 24.81 8.81
N TYR A 127 4.95 23.72 9.23
CA TYR A 127 4.98 23.25 10.62
C TYR A 127 6.16 23.79 11.41
N GLY A 128 7.30 24.04 10.75
CA GLY A 128 8.53 24.49 11.40
C GLY A 128 9.74 24.30 10.51
N LYS A 129 10.92 24.16 11.11
CA LYS A 129 12.18 23.95 10.38
C LYS A 129 12.77 22.58 10.69
N VAL A 130 13.14 21.86 9.63
CA VAL A 130 14.03 20.69 9.71
C VAL A 130 15.44 21.07 9.30
N THR A 131 16.43 20.43 9.93
CA THR A 131 17.85 20.57 9.62
C THR A 131 18.41 19.19 9.27
N LYS A 132 19.25 19.13 8.24
CA LYS A 132 19.98 17.91 7.90
C LYS A 132 21.15 17.72 8.87
N PHE A 133 21.19 16.59 9.57
CA PHE A 133 22.24 16.29 10.55
C PHE A 133 23.26 15.27 10.03
N ASP A 134 22.82 14.25 9.30
CA ASP A 134 23.71 13.21 8.79
C ASP A 134 23.34 12.81 7.35
N SER A 135 24.33 12.28 6.65
CA SER A 135 24.20 11.73 5.31
C SER A 135 25.19 10.59 5.13
N ALA A 136 24.68 9.37 5.02
CA ALA A 136 25.49 8.19 4.81
C ALA A 136 24.71 7.15 4.00
N ARG A 137 25.42 6.25 3.30
CA ARG A 137 24.79 5.14 2.55
C ARG A 137 23.67 5.60 1.59
N ARG A 138 23.86 6.78 0.97
CA ARG A 138 22.88 7.44 0.08
C ARG A 138 21.56 7.82 0.77
N CYS A 139 21.50 7.76 2.10
CA CYS A 139 20.39 8.24 2.91
C CYS A 139 20.75 9.57 3.58
N SER A 140 19.72 10.31 3.98
CA SER A 140 19.84 11.51 4.80
C SER A 140 19.03 11.34 6.08
N PHE A 141 19.52 11.94 7.16
CA PHE A 141 18.85 12.05 8.45
C PHE A 141 18.59 13.53 8.73
N TYR A 142 17.32 13.87 8.90
CA TYR A 142 16.85 15.20 9.27
C TYR A 142 16.24 15.17 10.66
N TRP A 143 16.39 16.26 11.40
CA TRP A 143 15.66 16.48 12.65
C TRP A 143 15.06 17.89 12.65
N GLY A 144 13.90 18.05 13.27
CA GLY A 144 13.25 19.33 13.49
C GLY A 144 12.15 19.23 14.53
N GLN A 145 11.41 20.32 14.71
CA GLN A 145 10.28 20.40 15.63
C GLN A 145 9.13 21.14 14.96
N CYS A 146 7.90 20.72 15.28
CA CYS A 146 6.69 21.43 14.89
C CYS A 146 6.53 22.68 15.78
N ASP A 147 6.88 23.84 15.25
CA ASP A 147 6.85 25.13 15.95
C ASP A 147 5.52 25.86 15.78
N ASN A 148 4.81 25.58 14.69
CA ASN A 148 3.55 26.21 14.32
C ASN A 148 2.38 25.26 14.59
N GLU A 149 1.20 25.82 14.83
CA GLU A 149 -0.03 25.03 14.95
C GLU A 149 -0.38 24.38 13.60
N PRO A 150 -0.45 23.04 13.51
CA PRO A 150 -0.83 22.35 12.28
C PRO A 150 -2.27 22.63 11.88
N ALA A 151 -2.54 22.69 10.58
CA ALA A 151 -3.92 22.77 10.09
C ALA A 151 -4.69 21.48 10.43
N PRO A 152 -6.02 21.55 10.67
CA PRO A 152 -6.83 20.36 10.84
C PRO A 152 -6.70 19.42 9.63
N PHE A 153 -6.68 18.12 9.90
CA PHE A 153 -6.62 17.08 8.87
C PHE A 153 -8.00 16.46 8.66
N SER A 154 -8.41 16.35 7.40
CA SER A 154 -9.59 15.59 6.96
C SER A 154 -9.18 14.65 5.84
N LEU A 155 -9.49 13.35 5.96
CA LEU A 155 -9.17 12.36 4.94
C LEU A 155 -9.83 12.69 3.59
N ASP A 156 -11.03 13.25 3.63
CA ASP A 156 -11.84 13.57 2.44
C ASP A 156 -11.16 14.56 1.49
N ASP A 157 -10.35 15.47 2.03
CA ASP A 157 -9.65 16.51 1.27
C ASP A 157 -8.47 15.95 0.44
N TRP A 158 -8.03 14.72 0.74
CA TRP A 158 -6.87 14.10 0.11
C TRP A 158 -7.22 13.14 -1.03
N TYR A 159 -8.50 12.83 -1.23
CA TYR A 159 -8.90 12.03 -2.39
C TYR A 159 -8.77 12.83 -3.67
N LYS A 160 -7.93 12.37 -4.59
CA LYS A 160 -8.02 12.80 -5.99
C LYS A 160 -9.06 12.00 -6.72
N SER A 161 -9.84 12.69 -7.55
CA SER A 161 -10.88 12.10 -8.37
C SER A 161 -10.54 12.27 -9.84
N TYR A 162 -10.75 11.23 -10.64
CA TYR A 162 -10.66 11.31 -12.09
C TYR A 162 -11.76 10.45 -12.74
N PRO A 163 -12.31 10.87 -13.88
CA PRO A 163 -13.27 10.06 -14.61
C PRO A 163 -12.57 8.93 -15.36
N LEU A 164 -13.19 7.76 -15.37
CA LEU A 164 -12.80 6.59 -16.15
C LEU A 164 -13.97 6.19 -17.04
N ASN A 165 -13.81 6.32 -18.36
CA ASN A 165 -14.81 5.88 -19.31
C ASN A 165 -14.62 4.40 -19.64
N VAL A 166 -15.67 3.61 -19.44
CA VAL A 166 -15.73 2.20 -19.82
C VAL A 166 -16.92 1.99 -20.75
N GLY A 167 -16.65 1.86 -22.04
CA GLY A 167 -17.70 1.85 -23.05
C GLY A 167 -18.46 3.17 -23.05
N GLU A 168 -19.78 3.10 -22.89
CA GLU A 168 -20.68 4.27 -22.87
C GLU A 168 -20.89 4.84 -21.45
N GLN A 169 -20.36 4.18 -20.42
CA GLN A 169 -20.53 4.59 -19.03
C GLN A 169 -19.25 5.21 -18.47
N SER A 170 -19.40 6.10 -17.48
CA SER A 170 -18.29 6.77 -16.80
C SER A 170 -18.32 6.45 -15.31
N LEU A 171 -17.19 6.05 -14.76
CA LEU A 171 -16.97 5.87 -13.32
C LEU A 171 -16.10 7.02 -12.81
N THR A 172 -16.33 7.45 -11.58
CA THR A 172 -15.41 8.36 -10.88
C THR A 172 -14.50 7.55 -9.96
N ILE A 173 -13.21 7.51 -10.25
CA ILE A 173 -12.23 6.83 -9.41
C ILE A 173 -11.73 7.81 -8.36
N ARG A 174 -11.78 7.44 -7.07
CA ARG A 174 -11.28 8.23 -5.94
C ARG A 174 -10.08 7.52 -5.31
N SER A 175 -8.95 8.22 -5.18
CA SER A 175 -7.71 7.63 -4.66
C SER A 175 -6.95 8.56 -3.73
N LEU A 176 -6.44 7.99 -2.64
CA LEU A 176 -5.53 8.66 -1.71
C LEU A 176 -4.08 8.67 -2.26
N PRO A 177 -3.22 9.60 -1.81
CA PRO A 177 -1.79 9.54 -2.08
C PRO A 177 -1.18 8.23 -1.59
N GLY A 178 -0.18 7.70 -2.31
CA GLY A 178 0.46 6.41 -1.97
C GLY A 178 -0.22 5.18 -2.61
N VAL A 179 -1.43 5.32 -3.16
CA VAL A 179 -2.10 4.25 -3.91
C VAL A 179 -1.59 4.19 -5.36
N PHE A 180 -1.41 2.98 -5.89
CA PHE A 180 -0.99 2.75 -7.28
C PHE A 180 -1.97 3.39 -8.29
N SER A 181 -1.45 3.90 -9.41
CA SER A 181 -2.24 4.55 -10.47
C SER A 181 -3.05 5.76 -10.00
N HIS A 182 -2.52 6.53 -9.03
CA HIS A 182 -3.14 7.76 -8.55
C HIS A 182 -3.24 8.82 -9.67
N GLY A 183 -4.42 8.93 -10.28
CA GLY A 183 -4.80 9.99 -11.22
C GLY A 183 -5.05 9.56 -12.67
N GLU A 184 -4.62 8.36 -13.09
CA GLU A 184 -4.81 7.85 -14.47
C GLU A 184 -4.93 6.33 -14.50
N LEU A 185 -5.53 5.77 -15.56
CA LEU A 185 -5.66 4.33 -15.77
C LEU A 185 -4.34 3.73 -16.29
N ASP A 186 -3.81 2.72 -15.62
CA ASP A 186 -2.67 1.94 -16.11
C ASP A 186 -3.02 1.16 -17.40
N GLU A 187 -2.10 1.18 -18.38
CA GLU A 187 -2.22 0.48 -19.66
C GLU A 187 -2.42 -1.04 -19.48
N GLY A 188 -1.81 -1.64 -18.44
CA GLY A 188 -1.97 -3.04 -18.09
C GLY A 188 -3.40 -3.33 -17.62
N THR A 189 -3.91 -2.51 -16.70
CA THR A 189 -5.32 -2.57 -16.27
C THR A 189 -6.26 -2.42 -17.45
N GLN A 190 -6.01 -1.49 -18.38
CA GLN A 190 -6.85 -1.33 -19.57
C GLN A 190 -6.86 -2.58 -20.45
N LEU A 191 -5.70 -3.18 -20.71
CA LEU A 191 -5.58 -4.43 -21.47
C LEU A 191 -6.37 -5.56 -20.78
N LEU A 192 -6.29 -5.67 -19.45
CA LEU A 192 -7.03 -6.64 -18.67
C LEU A 192 -8.54 -6.45 -18.83
N LEU A 193 -9.05 -5.23 -18.60
CA LEU A 193 -10.47 -4.89 -18.71
C LEU A 193 -11.08 -5.16 -20.09
N ASN A 194 -10.28 -4.98 -21.15
CA ASN A 194 -10.69 -5.28 -22.53
C ASN A 194 -10.67 -6.78 -22.85
N THR A 195 -9.97 -7.58 -22.05
CA THR A 195 -9.79 -9.02 -22.26
C THR A 195 -10.69 -9.86 -21.35
N LEU A 196 -11.33 -9.25 -20.33
CA LEU A 196 -12.19 -9.98 -19.41
C LEU A 196 -13.29 -10.74 -20.17
N PRO A 197 -13.51 -12.04 -19.89
CA PRO A 197 -14.70 -12.73 -20.34
C PRO A 197 -15.93 -12.20 -19.58
N THR A 198 -17.11 -12.72 -19.92
CA THR A 198 -18.30 -12.51 -19.08
C THR A 198 -18.06 -13.16 -17.71
N LEU A 199 -18.13 -12.36 -16.65
CA LEU A 199 -17.95 -12.82 -15.28
C LEU A 199 -19.31 -13.01 -14.60
N THR A 200 -19.43 -14.07 -13.82
CA THR A 200 -20.63 -14.37 -13.02
C THR A 200 -20.21 -14.91 -11.64
N GLY A 201 -21.12 -14.83 -10.67
CA GLY A 201 -20.86 -15.30 -9.30
C GLY A 201 -19.91 -14.40 -8.53
N SER A 202 -19.08 -15.00 -7.68
CA SER A 202 -18.14 -14.27 -6.82
C SER A 202 -16.84 -13.93 -7.56
N VAL A 203 -16.37 -12.70 -7.39
CA VAL A 203 -15.15 -12.17 -8.02
C VAL A 203 -14.26 -11.55 -6.96
N LEU A 204 -13.01 -12.00 -6.90
CA LEU A 204 -11.96 -11.37 -6.11
C LEU A 204 -11.12 -10.45 -7.00
N ASP A 205 -11.07 -9.17 -6.67
CA ASP A 205 -10.08 -8.20 -7.17
C ASP A 205 -8.93 -8.14 -6.16
N PHE A 206 -7.83 -8.83 -6.48
CA PHE A 206 -6.68 -8.97 -5.61
C PHE A 206 -5.63 -7.89 -5.89
N GLY A 207 -5.21 -7.14 -4.87
CA GLY A 207 -4.36 -5.96 -5.03
C GLY A 207 -5.15 -4.83 -5.69
N CYS A 208 -6.33 -4.54 -5.14
CA CYS A 208 -7.36 -3.74 -5.80
C CYS A 208 -6.95 -2.26 -6.02
N GLY A 209 -5.94 -1.76 -5.31
CA GLY A 209 -5.50 -0.37 -5.43
C GLY A 209 -6.66 0.61 -5.19
N ALA A 210 -6.96 1.48 -6.15
CA ALA A 210 -8.09 2.41 -6.05
C ALA A 210 -9.47 1.78 -6.36
N GLY A 211 -9.53 0.46 -6.56
CA GLY A 211 -10.76 -0.30 -6.85
C GLY A 211 -11.24 -0.22 -8.29
N VAL A 212 -10.34 0.10 -9.24
CA VAL A 212 -10.68 0.27 -10.65
C VAL A 212 -11.22 -1.02 -11.27
N ILE A 213 -10.53 -2.14 -11.06
CA ILE A 213 -10.92 -3.43 -11.66
C ILE A 213 -12.28 -3.86 -11.11
N GLY A 214 -12.43 -3.90 -9.78
CA GLY A 214 -13.68 -4.25 -9.12
C GLY A 214 -14.86 -3.35 -9.53
N ALA A 215 -14.67 -2.03 -9.56
CA ALA A 215 -15.73 -1.10 -9.96
C ALA A 215 -16.19 -1.32 -11.41
N VAL A 216 -15.25 -1.54 -12.34
CA VAL A 216 -15.57 -1.81 -13.74
C VAL A 216 -16.28 -3.16 -13.91
N ILE A 217 -15.83 -4.19 -13.20
CA ILE A 217 -16.47 -5.51 -13.22
C ILE A 217 -17.90 -5.40 -12.71
N LYS A 218 -18.12 -4.72 -11.59
CA LYS A 218 -19.45 -4.57 -10.99
C LYS A 218 -20.39 -3.76 -11.88
N GLN A 219 -19.88 -2.70 -12.52
CA GLN A 219 -20.64 -1.92 -13.48
C GLN A 219 -21.04 -2.75 -14.72
N ARG A 220 -20.10 -3.54 -15.27
CA ARG A 220 -20.35 -4.35 -16.48
C ARG A 220 -21.21 -5.58 -16.17
N TYR A 221 -21.10 -6.15 -14.97
CA TYR A 221 -21.76 -7.36 -14.53
C TYR A 221 -22.42 -7.14 -13.15
N PRO A 222 -23.58 -6.45 -13.09
CA PRO A 222 -24.22 -6.04 -11.83
C PRO A 222 -24.54 -7.19 -10.85
N GLU A 223 -24.80 -8.38 -11.38
CA GLU A 223 -25.13 -9.59 -10.60
C GLU A 223 -23.90 -10.24 -9.93
N THR A 224 -22.69 -9.73 -10.16
CA THR A 224 -21.48 -10.26 -9.51
C THR A 224 -21.39 -9.84 -8.04
N HIS A 225 -20.85 -10.73 -7.22
CA HIS A 225 -20.46 -10.42 -5.84
C HIS A 225 -18.97 -10.10 -5.83
N ILE A 226 -18.65 -8.80 -5.81
CA ILE A 226 -17.27 -8.33 -5.85
C ILE A 226 -16.68 -8.20 -4.44
N THR A 227 -15.49 -8.76 -4.27
CA THR A 227 -14.64 -8.61 -3.10
C THR A 227 -13.32 -8.00 -3.54
N LEU A 228 -12.91 -6.90 -2.93
CA LEU A 228 -11.69 -6.17 -3.24
C LEU A 228 -10.76 -6.26 -2.05
N VAL A 229 -9.53 -6.73 -2.26
CA VAL A 229 -8.53 -6.84 -1.19
C VAL A 229 -7.23 -6.16 -1.58
N ASP A 230 -6.58 -5.55 -0.60
CA ASP A 230 -5.24 -5.00 -0.76
C ASP A 230 -4.47 -5.09 0.57
N ILE A 231 -3.15 -5.08 0.52
CA ILE A 231 -2.30 -5.01 1.71
C ILE A 231 -2.30 -3.60 2.32
N SER A 232 -2.58 -2.59 1.49
CA SER A 232 -2.54 -1.18 1.86
C SER A 232 -3.88 -0.68 2.38
N ALA A 233 -3.89 -0.11 3.59
CA ALA A 233 -5.05 0.57 4.15
C ALA A 233 -5.51 1.75 3.27
N LEU A 234 -4.57 2.46 2.63
CA LEU A 234 -4.90 3.57 1.73
C LEU A 234 -5.58 3.09 0.45
N ALA A 235 -5.15 1.93 -0.09
CA ALA A 235 -5.79 1.29 -1.24
C ALA A 235 -7.21 0.84 -0.86
N VAL A 236 -7.36 0.14 0.26
CA VAL A 236 -8.67 -0.27 0.80
C VAL A 236 -9.61 0.91 0.98
N ALA A 237 -9.17 2.01 1.58
CA ALA A 237 -9.97 3.23 1.73
C ALA A 237 -10.31 3.88 0.38
N SER A 238 -9.42 3.79 -0.61
CA SER A 238 -9.65 4.29 -1.97
C SER A 238 -10.67 3.45 -2.74
N ALA A 239 -10.54 2.13 -2.69
CA ALA A 239 -11.48 1.21 -3.31
C ALA A 239 -12.90 1.34 -2.74
N ARG A 240 -13.04 1.44 -1.40
CA ARG A 240 -14.33 1.72 -0.75
C ARG A 240 -14.94 3.01 -1.26
N GLU A 241 -14.13 4.06 -1.32
CA GLU A 241 -14.59 5.38 -1.70
C GLU A 241 -14.97 5.47 -3.19
N THR A 242 -14.24 4.77 -4.07
CA THR A 242 -14.61 4.57 -5.47
C THR A 242 -15.96 3.84 -5.59
N LEU A 243 -16.16 2.72 -4.90
CA LEU A 243 -17.45 2.00 -4.95
C LEU A 243 -18.60 2.87 -4.44
N ARG A 244 -18.40 3.52 -3.28
CA ARG A 244 -19.40 4.41 -2.66
C ARG A 244 -19.80 5.56 -3.57
N PHE A 245 -18.85 6.24 -4.19
CA PHE A 245 -19.11 7.39 -5.06
C PHE A 245 -19.87 7.01 -6.33
N ASN A 246 -19.69 5.78 -6.83
CA ASN A 246 -20.39 5.27 -8.01
C ASN A 246 -21.66 4.48 -7.67
N HIS A 247 -22.08 4.45 -6.40
CA HIS A 247 -23.24 3.68 -5.92
C HIS A 247 -23.15 2.19 -6.25
N LEU A 248 -21.95 1.61 -6.18
CA LEU A 248 -21.69 0.20 -6.38
C LEU A 248 -21.55 -0.51 -5.03
N ASP A 249 -22.16 -1.68 -4.91
CA ASP A 249 -21.98 -2.61 -3.78
C ASP A 249 -20.76 -3.51 -3.97
N GLY A 250 -20.11 -3.84 -2.85
CA GLY A 250 -18.95 -4.73 -2.82
C GLY A 250 -18.31 -4.77 -1.43
N GLU A 251 -17.58 -5.85 -1.16
CA GLU A 251 -16.82 -6.00 0.07
C GLU A 251 -15.39 -5.50 -0.14
N VAL A 252 -14.86 -4.70 0.79
CA VAL A 252 -13.50 -4.16 0.68
C VAL A 252 -12.78 -4.20 2.02
N PHE A 253 -11.70 -4.98 2.08
CA PHE A 253 -10.94 -5.15 3.32
C PHE A 253 -9.44 -5.38 3.04
N ALA A 254 -8.63 -5.19 4.08
CA ALA A 254 -7.20 -5.44 3.97
C ALA A 254 -6.90 -6.93 4.14
N SER A 255 -5.99 -7.47 3.34
CA SER A 255 -5.56 -8.88 3.43
C SER A 255 -4.07 -9.01 3.11
N ASP A 256 -3.36 -9.83 3.87
CA ASP A 256 -2.00 -10.24 3.57
C ASP A 256 -2.03 -11.49 2.70
N VAL A 257 -2.00 -11.25 1.39
CA VAL A 257 -2.30 -12.26 0.38
C VAL A 257 -3.70 -12.84 0.64
N TYR A 258 -3.82 -14.11 1.05
CA TYR A 258 -5.11 -14.76 1.32
C TYR A 258 -5.45 -14.88 2.81
N SER A 259 -4.68 -14.27 3.72
CA SER A 259 -4.83 -14.44 5.18
C SER A 259 -6.25 -14.20 5.71
N ASP A 260 -6.96 -13.25 5.11
CA ASP A 260 -8.29 -12.82 5.54
C ASP A 260 -9.40 -13.30 4.57
N ILE A 261 -9.05 -14.21 3.65
CA ILE A 261 -9.97 -14.77 2.66
C ILE A 261 -10.45 -16.16 3.10
N ASN A 262 -11.72 -16.23 3.50
CA ASN A 262 -12.33 -17.43 4.08
C ASN A 262 -13.22 -18.22 3.11
N THR A 263 -13.56 -17.66 1.95
CA THR A 263 -14.47 -18.28 0.98
C THR A 263 -13.84 -18.34 -0.40
N PRO A 264 -14.08 -19.43 -1.17
CA PRO A 264 -13.61 -19.51 -2.54
C PRO A 264 -14.40 -18.60 -3.49
N PHE A 265 -13.80 -18.30 -4.64
CA PHE A 265 -14.35 -17.43 -5.67
C PHE A 265 -14.59 -18.16 -7.00
N ASN A 266 -15.51 -17.65 -7.82
CA ASN A 266 -15.62 -18.09 -9.21
C ASN A 266 -14.51 -17.47 -10.07
N ASN A 267 -14.05 -16.27 -9.73
CA ASN A 267 -13.06 -15.53 -10.50
C ASN A 267 -12.07 -14.83 -9.57
N ILE A 268 -10.78 -14.93 -9.85
CA ILE A 268 -9.74 -14.08 -9.27
C ILE A 268 -9.17 -13.24 -10.40
N VAL A 269 -9.23 -11.92 -10.26
CA VAL A 269 -8.73 -10.94 -11.22
C VAL A 269 -7.70 -10.05 -10.52
N SER A 270 -6.58 -9.75 -11.18
CA SER A 270 -5.54 -8.93 -10.54
C SER A 270 -4.63 -8.19 -11.53
N ASN A 271 -4.17 -7.02 -11.13
CA ASN A 271 -2.97 -6.36 -11.65
C ASN A 271 -1.95 -6.21 -10.51
N PRO A 272 -1.15 -7.24 -10.20
CA PRO A 272 -0.26 -7.21 -9.06
C PRO A 272 0.79 -6.09 -9.19
N PRO A 273 1.16 -5.41 -8.09
CA PRO A 273 2.12 -4.32 -8.14
C PRO A 273 3.48 -4.80 -8.64
N PHE A 274 4.06 -4.07 -9.60
CA PHE A 274 5.40 -4.35 -10.11
C PHE A 274 6.42 -3.32 -9.61
N HIS A 275 7.33 -3.72 -8.72
CA HIS A 275 8.54 -2.94 -8.43
C HIS A 275 9.78 -3.82 -8.61
N ALA A 276 10.74 -3.33 -9.41
CA ALA A 276 11.99 -3.99 -9.75
C ALA A 276 12.98 -4.15 -8.57
N GLY A 277 12.56 -3.86 -7.35
CA GLY A 277 13.38 -3.96 -6.15
C GLY A 277 12.57 -4.55 -5.00
N LEU A 278 12.93 -5.79 -4.63
CA LEU A 278 12.80 -6.49 -3.34
C LEU A 278 12.36 -7.94 -3.56
N LYS A 279 13.15 -8.89 -3.03
CA LYS A 279 12.83 -10.33 -3.01
C LYS A 279 11.45 -10.62 -2.40
N THR A 280 10.98 -9.73 -1.51
CA THR A 280 9.72 -9.84 -0.78
C THR A 280 8.49 -9.73 -1.68
N HIS A 281 8.47 -8.84 -2.69
CA HIS A 281 7.34 -8.73 -3.62
C HIS A 281 7.21 -9.94 -4.54
N TYR A 282 8.34 -10.57 -4.88
CA TYR A 282 8.34 -11.80 -5.66
C TYR A 282 7.76 -12.96 -4.85
N ALA A 283 8.10 -13.06 -3.56
CA ALA A 283 7.53 -14.07 -2.65
C ALA A 283 6.01 -13.89 -2.48
N ALA A 284 5.52 -12.67 -2.26
CA ALA A 284 4.08 -12.42 -2.14
C ALA A 284 3.31 -12.78 -3.42
N THR A 285 3.89 -12.46 -4.59
CA THR A 285 3.31 -12.84 -5.89
C THR A 285 3.35 -14.36 -6.11
N GLU A 286 4.44 -15.00 -5.74
CA GLU A 286 4.59 -16.46 -5.81
C GLU A 286 3.51 -17.14 -4.96
N THR A 287 3.36 -16.75 -3.69
CA THR A 287 2.29 -17.23 -2.79
C THR A 287 0.91 -16.99 -3.40
N PHE A 288 0.66 -15.77 -3.90
CA PHE A 288 -0.61 -15.43 -4.56
C PHE A 288 -0.95 -16.39 -5.72
N LEU A 289 0.01 -16.65 -6.60
CA LEU A 289 -0.20 -17.52 -7.77
C LEU A 289 -0.27 -19.00 -7.40
N SER A 290 0.57 -19.45 -6.46
CA SER A 290 0.61 -20.85 -6.03
C SER A 290 -0.63 -21.27 -5.25
N GLU A 291 -1.20 -20.37 -4.46
CA GLU A 291 -2.35 -20.66 -3.60
C GLU A 291 -3.70 -20.34 -4.26
N ALA A 292 -3.71 -19.59 -5.37
CA ALA A 292 -4.95 -19.23 -6.09
C ALA A 292 -5.93 -20.40 -6.33
N PRO A 293 -5.51 -21.63 -6.71
CA PRO A 293 -6.43 -22.76 -6.85
C PRO A 293 -7.19 -23.10 -5.57
N ALA A 294 -6.61 -22.91 -4.38
CA ALA A 294 -7.28 -23.19 -3.10
C ALA A 294 -8.42 -22.20 -2.83
N HIS A 295 -8.34 -21.00 -3.38
CA HIS A 295 -9.32 -19.92 -3.24
C HIS A 295 -10.30 -19.82 -4.41
N LEU A 296 -10.33 -20.83 -5.28
CA LEU A 296 -11.28 -20.92 -6.40
C LEU A 296 -12.26 -22.10 -6.20
N HIS A 297 -13.51 -21.90 -6.59
CA HIS A 297 -14.45 -22.99 -6.81
C HIS A 297 -13.95 -23.92 -7.93
N PRO A 298 -14.42 -25.18 -8.01
CA PRO A 298 -14.21 -26.00 -9.21
C PRO A 298 -14.62 -25.22 -10.47
N GLN A 299 -13.79 -25.26 -11.51
CA GLN A 299 -13.94 -24.45 -12.74
C GLN A 299 -13.81 -22.94 -12.55
N GLY A 300 -13.43 -22.46 -11.36
CA GLY A 300 -13.11 -21.06 -11.13
C GLY A 300 -11.85 -20.65 -11.89
N GLN A 301 -11.74 -19.37 -12.23
CA GLN A 301 -10.68 -18.88 -13.11
C GLN A 301 -9.82 -17.80 -12.48
N LEU A 302 -8.52 -17.84 -12.80
CA LEU A 302 -7.56 -16.78 -12.53
C LEU A 302 -7.29 -15.99 -13.80
N MET A 303 -7.29 -14.67 -13.73
CA MET A 303 -6.87 -13.81 -14.83
C MET A 303 -6.08 -12.61 -14.33
N ILE A 304 -4.85 -12.48 -14.81
CA ILE A 304 -3.92 -11.48 -14.33
C ILE A 304 -3.24 -10.76 -15.48
N VAL A 305 -2.94 -9.48 -15.29
CA VAL A 305 -2.01 -8.75 -16.17
C VAL A 305 -0.66 -8.61 -15.50
N ALA A 306 0.41 -8.73 -16.28
CA ALA A 306 1.76 -8.54 -15.78
C ALA A 306 2.68 -7.98 -16.87
N ASN A 307 3.76 -7.33 -16.45
CA ASN A 307 4.83 -6.93 -17.35
C ASN A 307 5.51 -8.15 -17.98
N ARG A 308 5.82 -8.07 -19.28
CA ARG A 308 6.35 -9.21 -20.08
C ARG A 308 7.64 -9.86 -19.56
N PHE A 309 8.50 -9.12 -18.87
CA PHE A 309 9.76 -9.66 -18.36
C PHE A 309 9.56 -10.48 -17.06
N LEU A 310 8.37 -10.41 -16.44
CA LEU A 310 8.02 -11.21 -15.26
C LEU A 310 7.77 -12.66 -15.66
N ARG A 311 8.30 -13.59 -14.86
CA ARG A 311 8.20 -15.03 -15.11
C ARG A 311 7.03 -15.62 -14.33
N TYR A 312 5.81 -15.18 -14.61
CA TYR A 312 4.59 -15.72 -13.99
C TYR A 312 4.15 -17.09 -14.52
N PRO A 313 4.31 -17.44 -15.82
CA PRO A 313 3.83 -18.72 -16.33
C PRO A 313 4.28 -19.95 -15.55
N PRO A 314 5.55 -20.09 -15.11
CA PRO A 314 5.96 -21.25 -14.32
C PRO A 314 5.18 -21.44 -13.01
N PHE A 315 4.82 -20.35 -12.32
CA PHE A 315 4.03 -20.43 -11.09
C PHE A 315 2.59 -20.84 -11.37
N ILE A 316 1.99 -20.25 -12.41
CA ILE A 316 0.61 -20.54 -12.83
C ILE A 316 0.51 -21.99 -13.33
N GLU A 317 1.44 -22.42 -14.17
CA GLU A 317 1.50 -23.80 -14.69
C GLU A 317 1.72 -24.81 -13.56
N SER A 318 2.57 -24.48 -12.57
CA SER A 318 2.76 -25.34 -11.40
C SER A 318 1.49 -25.45 -10.55
N ALA A 319 0.68 -24.41 -10.47
CA ALA A 319 -0.51 -24.36 -9.62
C ALA A 319 -1.78 -24.91 -10.32
N PHE A 320 -1.95 -24.62 -11.62
CA PHE A 320 -3.15 -24.95 -12.40
C PHE A 320 -2.94 -26.06 -13.44
N GLY A 321 -1.69 -26.45 -13.71
CA GLY A 321 -1.31 -27.39 -14.77
C GLY A 321 -1.29 -26.78 -16.17
N HIS A 322 -1.71 -25.52 -16.34
CA HIS A 322 -1.71 -24.80 -17.60
C HIS A 322 -1.69 -23.27 -17.37
N CYS A 323 -1.30 -22.53 -18.41
CA CYS A 323 -1.39 -21.07 -18.44
C CYS A 323 -1.64 -20.61 -19.87
N HIS A 324 -2.80 -20.00 -20.11
CA HIS A 324 -3.16 -19.40 -21.40
C HIS A 324 -2.75 -17.93 -21.45
N THR A 325 -2.51 -17.43 -22.65
CA THR A 325 -2.23 -16.01 -22.91
C THR A 325 -3.28 -15.42 -23.84
N PRO A 326 -4.42 -14.94 -23.32
CA PRO A 326 -5.52 -14.45 -24.17
C PRO A 326 -5.16 -13.18 -24.95
N ALA A 327 -4.33 -12.31 -24.36
CA ALA A 327 -3.90 -11.06 -24.98
C ALA A 327 -2.50 -10.65 -24.53
N LYS A 328 -1.82 -9.86 -25.36
CA LYS A 328 -0.53 -9.23 -25.03
C LYS A 328 -0.33 -7.97 -25.86
N ASN A 329 0.41 -7.01 -25.34
CA ASN A 329 0.91 -5.87 -26.10
C ASN A 329 2.44 -5.79 -26.01
N HIS A 330 3.04 -4.65 -26.33
CA HIS A 330 4.50 -4.50 -26.31
C HIS A 330 5.08 -4.59 -24.88
N LYS A 331 4.30 -4.26 -23.84
CA LYS A 331 4.73 -4.11 -22.44
C LYS A 331 4.12 -5.13 -21.48
N PHE A 332 2.86 -5.52 -21.70
CA PHE A 332 2.05 -6.36 -20.81
C PHE A 332 1.55 -7.64 -21.49
N THR A 333 1.31 -8.66 -20.67
CA THR A 333 0.69 -9.94 -21.04
C THR A 333 -0.48 -10.22 -20.10
N ILE A 334 -1.60 -10.71 -20.64
CA ILE A 334 -2.69 -11.29 -19.85
C ILE A 334 -2.44 -12.79 -19.73
N TYR A 335 -2.43 -13.30 -18.50
CA TYR A 335 -2.37 -14.72 -18.20
C TYR A 335 -3.71 -15.19 -17.66
N HIS A 336 -4.15 -16.36 -18.09
CA HIS A 336 -5.43 -16.96 -17.70
C HIS A 336 -5.26 -18.45 -17.40
N ALA A 337 -5.90 -18.93 -16.35
CA ALA A 337 -5.92 -20.34 -15.99
C ALA A 337 -7.26 -20.69 -15.30
N VAL A 338 -7.67 -21.95 -15.42
CA VAL A 338 -8.91 -22.46 -14.84
C VAL A 338 -8.57 -23.57 -13.83
N LYS A 339 -9.18 -23.55 -12.65
CA LYS A 339 -9.03 -24.61 -11.66
C LYS A 339 -9.65 -25.90 -12.22
N ASN A 340 -8.85 -26.96 -12.29
CA ASN A 340 -9.34 -28.29 -12.63
C ASN A 340 -10.39 -28.76 -11.59
N GLY A 341 -11.38 -29.51 -12.06
CA GLY A 341 -12.50 -29.99 -11.25
C GLY A 341 -12.11 -30.96 -10.14
#